data_AF-A0A455B7L5-F1
#
_entry.id   AF-A0A455B7L5-F1
#
_cell.length_a   1.000
_cell.length_b   1.000
_cell.length_c   1.000
_cell.angle_alpha   90.00
_cell.angle_beta   90.00
_cell.angle_gamma   90.00
#
_symmetry.space_group_name_H-M   'P 1'
#
loop_
_entity.id
_entity.type
_entity.pdbx_description
1 polymer ?
#
loop_
_entity_poly.entity_id
_entity_poly.type
_entity_poly.pdbx_seq_one_letter_code
_entity_poly.pdbx_strand_id
1 'polypeptide(L)'
;MWIQVRTMDGKVAHTVDSLSRLTKVEELRKKIQELFHVEPGLQRLFYRGKQMEDGHTLFDYDVRLNDTIQLLVRQSLVLPAPSGGGPGGGSKERDSELSDTDSGCCLAQSESDKSSNSGEAAAEPEGKADEEEWDETELGLYKAGEYVDARDTNMGAWFEAKVIRVTRKVPAQDEPCSSTSSPKPEDDIVYHVKYDDYPENGVVQMNSRNVRARARHIIKWQDLAVGQTVMVNYNPDNPKDRGFWYDAEILRKRETRTVRELHANVRIG
;
A
#
# COMPACT_ATOMS: atom_id res chain seq x y z
N MET A 1 23.65 -14.20 -11.90
CA MET A 1 23.77 -13.75 -10.50
C MET A 1 22.56 -14.21 -9.72
N TRP A 2 22.66 -14.29 -8.41
CA TRP A 2 21.54 -14.60 -7.52
C TRP A 2 21.43 -13.50 -6.47
N ILE A 3 20.22 -13.29 -5.98
CA ILE A 3 19.88 -12.33 -4.94
C ILE A 3 18.97 -13.00 -3.92
N GLN A 4 18.84 -12.40 -2.74
CA GLN A 4 17.85 -12.81 -1.77
C GLN A 4 16.66 -11.85 -1.84
N VAL A 5 15.45 -12.39 -1.86
CA VAL A 5 14.23 -11.60 -1.67
C VAL A 5 13.69 -11.97 -0.31
N ARG A 6 13.35 -10.97 0.51
CA ARG A 6 12.84 -11.15 1.86
C ARG A 6 11.58 -10.32 2.04
N THR A 7 10.55 -10.87 2.66
CA THR A 7 9.35 -10.10 3.00
C THR A 7 9.67 -9.01 4.03
N MET A 8 8.92 -7.90 4.02
CA MET A 8 9.15 -6.79 4.98
C MET A 8 9.02 -7.21 6.44
N ASP A 9 8.11 -8.15 6.75
CA ASP A 9 7.96 -8.73 8.09
C ASP A 9 9.12 -9.66 8.49
N GLY A 10 10.00 -9.96 7.53
CA GLY A 10 11.22 -10.70 7.70
C GLY A 10 11.06 -12.20 7.94
N LYS A 11 9.84 -12.73 7.85
CA LYS A 11 9.52 -14.13 8.12
C LYS A 11 9.84 -15.05 6.95
N VAL A 12 9.70 -14.56 5.72
CA VAL A 12 9.90 -15.34 4.51
C VAL A 12 11.07 -14.76 3.73
N ALA A 13 12.01 -15.61 3.33
CA ALA A 13 13.09 -15.24 2.43
C ALA A 13 13.37 -16.36 1.43
N HIS A 14 13.46 -16.00 0.15
CA HIS A 14 13.77 -16.91 -0.94
C HIS A 14 14.94 -16.38 -1.76
N THR A 15 15.76 -17.30 -2.26
CA THR A 15 16.83 -16.98 -3.20
C THR A 15 16.27 -16.97 -4.60
N VAL A 16 16.46 -15.88 -5.33
CA VAL A 16 16.13 -15.77 -6.75
C VAL A 16 17.42 -15.92 -7.54
N ASP A 17 17.52 -17.02 -8.29
CA ASP A 17 18.69 -17.32 -9.11
C ASP A 17 18.51 -16.91 -10.59
N SER A 18 19.53 -17.18 -11.39
CA SER A 18 19.49 -17.03 -12.84
C SER A 18 19.12 -15.60 -13.30
N LEU A 19 19.57 -14.59 -12.56
CA LEU A 19 19.40 -13.17 -12.89
C LEU A 19 20.62 -12.60 -13.61
N SER A 20 20.44 -11.55 -14.39
CA SER A 20 21.51 -10.74 -14.97
C SER A 20 21.49 -9.34 -14.36
N ARG A 21 22.59 -8.58 -14.46
CA ARG A 21 22.58 -7.16 -14.10
C ARG A 21 21.62 -6.35 -14.97
N LEU A 22 21.36 -6.83 -16.19
CA LEU A 22 20.41 -6.22 -17.14
C LEU A 22 18.97 -6.71 -16.95
N THR A 23 18.72 -7.63 -16.00
CA THR A 23 17.36 -8.06 -15.71
C THR A 23 16.54 -6.86 -15.28
N LYS A 24 15.38 -6.69 -15.91
CA LYS A 24 14.46 -5.61 -15.58
C LYS A 24 13.67 -5.92 -14.31
N VAL A 25 13.20 -4.89 -13.63
CA VAL A 25 12.36 -5.04 -12.43
C VAL A 25 11.07 -5.81 -12.75
N GLU A 26 10.45 -5.58 -13.93
CA GLU A 26 9.26 -6.30 -14.39
C GLU A 26 9.49 -7.82 -14.54
N GLU A 27 10.70 -8.23 -14.94
CA GLU A 27 11.08 -9.65 -15.04
C GLU A 27 11.36 -10.25 -13.65
N LEU A 28 12.02 -9.48 -12.77
CA LEU A 28 12.23 -9.90 -11.39
C LEU A 28 10.89 -10.13 -10.67
N ARG A 29 9.89 -9.27 -10.89
CA ARG A 29 8.55 -9.43 -10.30
C ARG A 29 7.88 -10.74 -10.70
N LYS A 30 8.04 -11.18 -11.94
CA LYS A 30 7.51 -12.48 -12.41
C LYS A 30 8.15 -13.65 -11.67
N LYS A 31 9.48 -13.62 -11.49
CA LYS A 31 10.17 -14.65 -10.70
C LYS A 31 9.74 -14.65 -9.23
N ILE A 32 9.50 -13.47 -8.66
CA ILE A 32 8.99 -13.34 -7.29
C ILE A 32 7.55 -13.86 -7.19
N GLN A 33 6.71 -13.67 -8.21
CA GLN A 33 5.36 -14.25 -8.25
C GLN A 33 5.39 -15.77 -8.18
N GLU A 34 6.31 -16.41 -8.90
CA GLU A 34 6.48 -17.87 -8.87
C GLU A 34 6.92 -18.38 -7.50
N LEU A 35 7.77 -17.63 -6.78
CA LEU A 35 8.36 -18.06 -5.50
C LEU A 35 7.53 -17.67 -4.27
N PHE A 36 6.92 -16.49 -4.27
CA PHE A 36 6.15 -15.95 -3.13
C PHE A 36 4.64 -16.04 -3.35
N HIS A 37 4.17 -16.42 -4.54
CA HIS A 37 2.76 -16.47 -4.93
C HIS A 37 2.03 -15.13 -4.76
N VAL A 38 2.73 -14.03 -5.08
CA VAL A 38 2.20 -12.67 -5.02
C VAL A 38 2.12 -12.08 -6.42
N GLU A 39 0.96 -11.56 -6.82
CA GLU A 39 0.79 -10.92 -8.12
C GLU A 39 1.72 -9.71 -8.31
N PRO A 40 2.34 -9.49 -9.49
CA PRO A 40 3.31 -8.40 -9.73
C PRO A 40 2.81 -7.00 -9.34
N GLY A 41 1.52 -6.72 -9.51
CA GLY A 41 0.90 -5.44 -9.14
C GLY A 41 0.76 -5.23 -7.62
N LEU A 42 0.83 -6.30 -6.83
CA LEU A 42 0.81 -6.25 -5.37
C LEU A 42 2.22 -6.24 -4.77
N GLN A 43 3.24 -6.52 -5.57
CA GLN A 43 4.62 -6.48 -5.12
C GLN A 43 5.11 -5.03 -5.05
N ARG A 44 5.73 -4.65 -3.95
CA ARG A 44 6.58 -3.46 -3.85
C ARG A 44 7.97 -3.93 -3.48
N LEU A 45 8.91 -3.71 -4.38
CA LEU A 45 10.31 -4.12 -4.19
C LEU A 45 11.11 -2.91 -3.73
N PHE A 46 11.89 -3.09 -2.66
CA PHE A 46 12.78 -2.07 -2.13
C PHE A 46 14.20 -2.59 -2.09
N TYR A 47 15.13 -1.75 -2.54
CA TYR A 47 16.56 -2.02 -2.41
C TYR A 47 17.26 -0.79 -1.83
N ARG A 48 17.95 -0.96 -0.70
CA ARG A 48 18.61 0.13 0.06
C ARG A 48 17.69 1.32 0.31
N GLY A 49 16.43 1.06 0.67
CA GLY A 49 15.42 2.09 0.93
C GLY A 49 14.86 2.79 -0.31
N LYS A 50 15.29 2.43 -1.53
CA LYS A 50 14.70 2.93 -2.77
C LYS A 50 13.66 1.95 -3.30
N GLN A 51 12.48 2.45 -3.66
CA GLN A 51 11.48 1.67 -4.39
C GLN A 51 12.00 1.37 -5.80
N MET A 52 11.89 0.11 -6.21
CA MET A 52 12.26 -0.34 -7.54
C MET A 52 11.04 -0.27 -8.46
N GLU A 53 11.22 0.34 -9.62
CA GLU A 53 10.16 0.62 -10.59
C GLU A 53 10.39 -0.14 -11.89
N ASP A 54 9.30 -0.42 -12.61
CA ASP A 54 9.34 -1.12 -13.89
C ASP A 54 10.03 -0.26 -14.96
N GLY A 55 10.58 -0.89 -16.00
CA GLY A 55 11.43 -0.21 -16.98
C GLY A 55 12.89 0.02 -16.57
N HIS A 56 13.22 -0.06 -15.28
CA HIS A 56 14.60 -0.04 -14.77
C HIS A 56 15.20 -1.45 -14.65
N THR A 57 16.53 -1.52 -14.60
CA THR A 57 17.31 -2.76 -14.45
C THR A 57 17.92 -2.89 -13.06
N LEU A 58 18.31 -4.11 -12.67
CA LEU A 58 19.07 -4.34 -11.44
C LEU A 58 20.39 -3.56 -11.39
N PHE A 59 20.97 -3.26 -12.56
CA PHE A 59 22.15 -2.41 -12.69
C PHE A 59 21.87 -0.96 -12.29
N ASP A 60 20.73 -0.38 -12.68
CA ASP A 60 20.38 1.01 -12.38
C ASP A 60 20.26 1.28 -10.87
N TYR A 61 19.94 0.24 -10.11
CA TYR A 61 19.86 0.26 -8.65
C TYR A 61 21.16 -0.17 -7.95
N ASP A 62 22.23 -0.50 -8.68
CA ASP A 62 23.48 -1.04 -8.14
C ASP A 62 23.32 -2.34 -7.33
N VAL A 63 22.37 -3.20 -7.73
CA VAL A 63 22.18 -4.52 -7.11
C VAL A 63 23.34 -5.44 -7.47
N ARG A 64 23.95 -6.06 -6.45
CA ARG A 64 25.06 -7.01 -6.59
C ARG A 64 24.59 -8.44 -6.27
N LEU A 65 25.48 -9.39 -6.53
CA LEU A 65 25.27 -10.78 -6.16
C LEU A 65 25.19 -10.90 -4.63
N ASN A 66 24.26 -11.72 -4.14
CA ASN A 66 23.99 -11.92 -2.71
C ASN A 66 23.45 -10.68 -1.97
N ASP A 67 22.96 -9.67 -2.68
CA ASP A 67 22.24 -8.57 -2.05
C ASP A 67 20.78 -8.98 -1.74
N THR A 68 20.19 -8.32 -0.75
CA THR A 68 18.80 -8.55 -0.34
C THR A 68 17.87 -7.46 -0.86
N ILE A 69 16.81 -7.85 -1.55
CA ILE A 69 15.69 -6.99 -1.95
C ILE A 69 14.52 -7.28 -1.00
N GLN A 70 13.93 -6.22 -0.47
CA GLN A 70 12.77 -6.35 0.40
C GLN A 70 11.47 -6.33 -0.40
N LEU A 71 10.57 -7.26 -0.11
CA LEU A 71 9.25 -7.41 -0.71
C LEU A 71 8.17 -6.98 0.29
N LEU A 72 7.47 -5.90 -0.05
CA LEU A 72 6.22 -5.51 0.59
C LEU A 72 5.06 -6.00 -0.27
N VAL A 73 4.16 -6.77 0.33
CA VAL A 73 2.95 -7.27 -0.34
C VAL A 73 1.79 -6.34 -0.01
N ARG A 74 1.15 -5.78 -1.04
CA ARG A 74 -0.09 -5.01 -0.85
C ARG A 74 -1.25 -5.97 -0.68
N GLN A 75 -2.13 -5.69 0.27
CA GLN A 75 -3.42 -6.37 0.36
C GLN A 75 -4.30 -5.86 -0.78
N SER A 76 -4.64 -6.76 -1.70
CA SER A 76 -5.59 -6.47 -2.77
C SER A 76 -7.01 -6.52 -2.20
N LEU A 77 -7.71 -5.39 -2.14
CA LEU A 77 -9.17 -5.38 -2.06
C LEU A 77 -9.73 -5.57 -3.48
N VAL A 78 -9.44 -6.70 -4.11
CA VAL A 78 -10.14 -7.13 -5.32
C VAL A 78 -11.22 -8.09 -4.85
N LEU A 79 -12.46 -7.58 -4.89
CA LEU A 79 -13.67 -8.39 -4.84
C LEU A 79 -13.51 -9.59 -5.79
N PRO A 80 -13.78 -10.83 -5.37
CA PRO A 80 -13.77 -11.94 -6.29
C PRO A 80 -14.88 -11.73 -7.31
N ALA A 81 -14.50 -11.54 -8.58
CA ALA A 81 -15.44 -11.69 -9.69
C ALA A 81 -16.06 -13.11 -9.60
N PRO A 82 -17.38 -13.26 -9.78
CA PRO A 82 -18.03 -14.55 -9.65
C PRO A 82 -17.53 -15.47 -10.77
N SER A 83 -16.72 -16.45 -10.37
CA SER A 83 -16.38 -17.61 -11.19
C SER A 83 -17.62 -18.48 -11.38
N GLY A 84 -18.40 -18.16 -12.41
CA GLY A 84 -19.37 -19.08 -12.99
C GLY A 84 -18.62 -20.17 -13.74
N GLY A 85 -18.56 -21.37 -13.17
CA GLY A 85 -18.07 -22.56 -13.84
C GLY A 85 -19.11 -23.15 -14.80
N GLY A 86 -18.65 -23.65 -15.94
CA GLY A 86 -19.39 -24.58 -16.78
C GLY A 86 -18.78 -24.72 -18.18
N PRO A 87 -18.71 -25.93 -18.77
CA PRO A 87 -17.44 -26.43 -19.31
C PRO A 87 -17.43 -26.73 -20.82
N GLY A 88 -16.22 -26.88 -21.37
CA GLY A 88 -15.95 -27.85 -22.44
C GLY A 88 -15.28 -27.33 -23.71
N GLY A 89 -14.35 -28.14 -24.24
CA GLY A 89 -14.01 -28.17 -25.67
C GLY A 89 -12.60 -27.71 -26.01
N GLY A 90 -11.70 -28.67 -26.26
CA GLY A 90 -10.29 -28.43 -26.56
C GLY A 90 -9.92 -28.10 -28.01
N SER A 91 -8.61 -27.90 -28.16
CA SER A 91 -7.74 -28.16 -29.32
C SER A 91 -7.70 -27.20 -30.53
N LYS A 92 -6.43 -26.90 -30.87
CA LYS A 92 -5.78 -26.67 -32.17
C LYS A 92 -5.58 -25.24 -32.70
N GLU A 93 -4.29 -24.94 -32.80
CA GLU A 93 -3.56 -24.24 -33.88
C GLU A 93 -4.38 -23.88 -35.13
N ARG A 94 -4.29 -22.63 -35.60
CA ARG A 94 -3.42 -22.25 -36.73
C ARG A 94 -3.56 -20.76 -37.08
N ASP A 95 -2.43 -20.30 -37.59
CA ASP A 95 -2.11 -19.10 -38.34
C ASP A 95 -3.08 -18.75 -39.48
N SER A 96 -3.05 -17.49 -39.92
CA SER A 96 -3.37 -16.93 -41.26
C SER A 96 -4.19 -15.62 -41.24
N GLU A 97 -3.44 -14.53 -41.43
CA GLU A 97 -3.57 -13.54 -42.51
C GLU A 97 -4.92 -12.87 -42.87
N LEU A 98 -4.87 -11.53 -42.81
CA LEU A 98 -5.29 -10.55 -43.83
C LEU A 98 -6.72 -10.60 -44.39
N SER A 99 -7.48 -9.53 -44.14
CA SER A 99 -7.99 -8.72 -45.25
C SER A 99 -8.50 -7.35 -44.76
N ASP A 100 -7.90 -6.32 -45.33
CA ASP A 100 -8.44 -4.98 -45.47
C ASP A 100 -9.77 -5.03 -46.26
N THR A 101 -10.79 -4.33 -45.79
CA THR A 101 -11.68 -3.59 -46.71
C THR A 101 -12.16 -2.28 -46.05
N ASP A 102 -11.72 -1.23 -46.72
CA ASP A 102 -12.12 0.17 -46.69
C ASP A 102 -13.60 0.36 -47.05
N SER A 103 -14.26 1.33 -46.39
CA SER A 103 -15.45 2.13 -46.77
C SER A 103 -16.20 2.49 -45.49
N GLY A 104 -16.47 3.73 -45.09
CA GLY A 104 -16.59 4.95 -45.86
C GLY A 104 -17.91 5.65 -45.48
N CYS A 105 -17.82 6.57 -44.51
CA CYS A 105 -18.57 7.83 -44.41
C CYS A 105 -20.13 7.89 -44.39
N CYS A 106 -20.64 8.46 -43.29
CA CYS A 106 -21.39 9.75 -43.26
C CYS A 106 -22.92 9.81 -43.57
N LEU A 107 -23.66 10.05 -42.47
CA LEU A 107 -24.74 11.05 -42.22
C LEU A 107 -26.07 11.03 -43.03
N ALA A 108 -27.18 10.83 -42.28
CA ALA A 108 -28.43 11.62 -42.23
C ALA A 108 -29.56 10.71 -41.70
N GLN A 109 -30.02 10.83 -40.44
CA GLN A 109 -31.09 11.68 -39.91
C GLN A 109 -32.51 11.51 -40.50
N SER A 110 -33.46 11.40 -39.56
CA SER A 110 -34.95 11.45 -39.67
C SER A 110 -35.58 10.05 -39.87
N GLU A 111 -36.66 9.62 -39.20
CA GLU A 111 -37.76 10.32 -38.51
C GLU A 111 -38.59 9.34 -37.63
N SER A 112 -39.43 9.94 -36.77
CA SER A 112 -40.36 9.46 -35.70
C SER A 112 -41.29 8.27 -36.08
N ASP A 113 -42.04 7.55 -35.22
CA ASP A 113 -42.80 7.86 -33.99
C ASP A 113 -43.33 6.54 -33.33
N LYS A 114 -43.61 6.60 -32.02
CA LYS A 114 -44.58 5.86 -31.16
C LYS A 114 -45.00 4.40 -31.43
N SER A 115 -44.92 3.54 -30.40
CA SER A 115 -46.09 3.11 -29.58
C SER A 115 -45.72 2.05 -28.51
N SER A 116 -46.50 2.06 -27.44
CA SER A 116 -46.39 1.39 -26.14
C SER A 116 -46.60 -0.13 -26.15
N ASN A 117 -46.10 -0.85 -25.12
CA ASN A 117 -46.92 -1.56 -24.12
C ASN A 117 -46.12 -2.61 -23.29
N SER A 118 -46.45 -2.65 -21.99
CA SER A 118 -46.48 -3.78 -21.05
C SER A 118 -45.21 -4.54 -20.66
N GLY A 119 -44.99 -4.64 -19.34
CA GLY A 119 -44.12 -5.66 -18.74
C GLY A 119 -43.84 -5.43 -17.25
N GLU A 120 -44.87 -5.54 -16.42
CA GLU A 120 -44.81 -5.66 -14.96
C GLU A 120 -44.26 -7.06 -14.59
N ALA A 121 -43.27 -7.16 -13.69
CA ALA A 121 -43.21 -8.22 -12.66
C ALA A 121 -41.87 -8.25 -11.88
N ALA A 122 -42.03 -8.41 -10.57
CA ALA A 122 -41.21 -9.16 -9.63
C ALA A 122 -39.89 -8.53 -9.14
N ALA A 123 -40.04 -7.76 -8.06
CA ALA A 123 -39.10 -7.74 -6.95
C ALA A 123 -39.08 -9.09 -6.25
N GLU A 124 -37.89 -9.62 -5.92
CA GLU A 124 -37.55 -10.65 -4.92
C GLU A 124 -36.00 -10.71 -4.85
N PRO A 125 -35.37 -11.16 -3.76
CA PRO A 125 -35.25 -10.52 -2.45
C PRO A 125 -33.80 -10.11 -2.14
N GLU A 126 -33.65 -9.21 -1.17
CA GLU A 126 -32.38 -8.79 -0.57
C GLU A 126 -31.59 -10.00 -0.04
N GLY A 127 -30.41 -10.23 -0.61
CA GLY A 127 -29.33 -10.90 0.10
C GLY A 127 -28.61 -9.85 0.93
N LYS A 128 -28.91 -9.76 2.23
CA LYS A 128 -28.06 -9.08 3.21
C LYS A 128 -26.68 -9.73 3.16
N ALA A 129 -25.77 -9.13 2.40
CA ALA A 129 -24.41 -9.04 2.88
C ALA A 129 -24.47 -8.14 4.10
N ASP A 130 -23.83 -8.53 5.20
CA ASP A 130 -23.54 -7.59 6.28
C ASP A 130 -22.64 -6.49 5.69
N GLU A 131 -23.27 -5.48 5.09
CA GLU A 131 -22.65 -4.20 4.83
C GLU A 131 -22.26 -3.69 6.20
N GLU A 132 -20.97 -3.77 6.55
CA GLU A 132 -20.44 -3.01 7.67
C GLU A 132 -20.80 -1.55 7.38
N GLU A 133 -21.84 -1.06 8.06
CA GLU A 133 -22.36 0.29 7.90
C GLU A 133 -21.34 1.23 8.53
N TRP A 134 -20.63 1.99 7.68
CA TRP A 134 -19.62 2.95 8.11
C TRP A 134 -20.21 4.35 8.00
N ASP A 135 -20.49 4.97 9.14
CA ASP A 135 -20.92 6.37 9.16
C ASP A 135 -19.73 7.31 8.92
N GLU A 136 -19.86 8.21 7.95
CA GLU A 136 -18.96 9.36 7.84
C GLU A 136 -19.08 10.20 9.10
N THR A 137 -17.94 10.41 9.77
CA THR A 137 -17.92 10.92 11.13
C THR A 137 -16.93 12.07 11.24
N GLU A 138 -17.38 13.21 11.78
CA GLU A 138 -16.52 14.37 12.05
C GLU A 138 -15.79 14.29 13.42
N LEU A 139 -15.98 13.21 14.18
CA LEU A 139 -15.41 13.02 15.52
C LEU A 139 -13.89 12.74 15.51
N GLY A 140 -13.27 12.65 14.34
CA GLY A 140 -11.82 12.50 14.20
C GLY A 140 -11.05 13.78 14.58
N LEU A 141 -9.85 13.61 15.15
CA LEU A 141 -8.90 14.71 15.40
C LEU A 141 -8.49 15.46 14.12
N TYR A 142 -8.43 14.73 12.99
CA TYR A 142 -8.08 15.25 11.67
C TYR A 142 -9.28 15.21 10.74
N LYS A 143 -9.42 16.24 9.91
CA LYS A 143 -10.53 16.36 8.96
C LYS A 143 -10.15 15.88 7.57
N ALA A 144 -11.16 15.54 6.76
CA ALA A 144 -10.96 15.29 5.33
C ALA A 144 -10.28 16.50 4.67
N GLY A 145 -9.28 16.24 3.85
CA GLY A 145 -8.44 17.23 3.20
C GLY A 145 -7.18 17.65 3.97
N GLU A 146 -7.05 17.29 5.24
CA GLU A 146 -5.87 17.63 6.05
C GLU A 146 -4.66 16.76 5.73
N TYR A 147 -3.47 17.36 5.90
CA TYR A 147 -2.18 16.71 5.70
C TYR A 147 -1.63 16.19 7.03
N VAL A 148 -1.35 14.90 7.06
CA VAL A 148 -0.96 14.12 8.24
C VAL A 148 0.30 13.31 7.94
N ASP A 149 0.94 12.80 9.00
CA ASP A 149 1.87 11.69 8.91
C ASP A 149 1.12 10.40 9.25
N ALA A 150 1.21 9.42 8.36
CA ALA A 150 0.58 8.12 8.47
C ALA A 150 1.66 7.04 8.66
N ARG A 151 1.50 6.21 9.70
CA ARG A 151 2.40 5.09 10.00
C ARG A 151 1.97 3.85 9.24
N ASP A 152 2.85 3.35 8.39
CA ASP A 152 2.66 2.05 7.74
C ASP A 152 2.93 0.94 8.77
N THR A 153 1.97 0.03 8.96
CA THR A 153 2.07 -1.06 9.95
C THR A 153 3.00 -2.18 9.52
N ASN A 154 3.32 -2.30 8.22
CA ASN A 154 4.20 -3.35 7.71
C ASN A 154 5.67 -2.97 7.88
N MET A 155 5.99 -1.69 7.68
CA MET A 155 7.36 -1.16 7.74
C MET A 155 7.65 -0.40 9.03
N GLY A 156 6.61 -0.05 9.80
CA GLY A 156 6.68 0.78 11.01
C GLY A 156 7.10 2.24 10.77
N ALA A 157 7.28 2.64 9.51
CA ALA A 157 7.72 3.96 9.10
C ALA A 157 6.56 4.94 8.91
N TRP A 158 6.85 6.23 9.08
CA TRP A 158 5.93 7.34 8.86
C TRP A 158 6.09 7.92 7.45
N PHE A 159 4.96 8.20 6.82
CA PHE A 159 4.88 8.78 5.48
C PHE A 159 3.91 9.95 5.46
N GLU A 160 4.23 10.95 4.63
CA GLU A 160 3.34 12.07 4.39
C GLU A 160 2.09 11.58 3.65
N ALA A 161 0.91 11.91 4.19
CA ALA A 161 -0.37 11.53 3.62
C ALA A 161 -1.40 12.64 3.75
N LYS A 162 -2.48 12.51 2.97
CA LYS A 162 -3.66 13.36 3.04
C LYS A 162 -4.86 12.53 3.46
N VAL A 163 -5.61 13.02 4.45
CA VAL A 163 -6.88 12.41 4.86
C VAL A 163 -7.91 12.64 3.76
N ILE A 164 -8.53 11.57 3.27
CA ILE A 164 -9.57 11.62 2.25
C ILE A 164 -10.95 11.61 2.90
N ARG A 165 -11.16 10.71 3.86
CA ARG A 165 -12.39 10.63 4.66
C ARG A 165 -12.12 10.01 6.03
N VAL A 166 -13.06 10.20 6.95
CA VAL A 166 -13.03 9.67 8.30
C VAL A 166 -14.32 8.90 8.52
N THR A 167 -14.21 7.64 8.88
CA THR A 167 -15.34 6.76 9.14
C THR A 167 -15.27 6.25 10.57
N ARG A 168 -16.43 5.98 11.17
CA ARG A 168 -16.50 5.30 12.46
C ARG A 168 -17.05 3.90 12.27
N LYS A 169 -16.45 2.92 12.96
CA LYS A 169 -17.01 1.57 13.00
C LYS A 169 -18.31 1.62 13.82
N VAL A 170 -19.45 1.31 13.22
CA VAL A 170 -20.69 1.13 13.97
C VAL A 170 -20.56 -0.17 14.77
N PRO A 171 -20.67 -0.15 16.10
CA PRO A 171 -20.67 -1.39 16.87
C PRO A 171 -21.92 -2.18 16.51
N ALA A 172 -21.74 -3.42 16.08
CA ALA A 172 -22.85 -4.33 15.80
C ALA A 172 -23.76 -4.41 17.03
N GLN A 173 -25.08 -4.25 16.82
CA GLN A 173 -26.04 -4.50 17.87
C GLN A 173 -25.95 -5.97 18.29
N ASP A 174 -25.97 -6.20 19.62
CA ASP A 174 -25.92 -7.48 20.33
C ASP A 174 -24.53 -8.06 20.67
N GLU A 175 -23.81 -7.42 21.60
CA GLU A 175 -22.87 -8.12 22.49
C GLU A 175 -23.07 -7.62 23.94
N PRO A 176 -23.41 -8.50 24.90
CA PRO A 176 -23.64 -8.09 26.28
C PRO A 176 -22.36 -7.63 26.94
N CYS A 177 -22.43 -6.50 27.64
CA CYS A 177 -21.32 -5.83 28.29
C CYS A 177 -20.42 -6.80 29.09
N SER A 178 -19.24 -7.10 28.55
CA SER A 178 -18.14 -7.68 29.32
C SER A 178 -17.30 -6.55 29.91
N SER A 179 -17.36 -6.44 31.23
CA SER A 179 -16.68 -5.43 32.02
C SER A 179 -15.17 -5.65 32.05
N THR A 180 -14.41 -5.00 31.17
CA THR A 180 -13.10 -4.36 31.48
C THR A 180 -12.60 -3.54 30.29
N SER A 181 -12.42 -2.23 30.51
CA SER A 181 -12.12 -1.16 29.53
C SER A 181 -13.30 -0.73 28.65
N SER A 182 -13.84 0.45 28.96
CA SER A 182 -14.70 1.18 28.03
C SER A 182 -13.92 1.43 26.73
N PRO A 183 -14.42 1.03 25.54
CA PRO A 183 -13.76 1.40 24.28
C PRO A 183 -13.70 2.92 24.24
N LYS A 184 -12.48 3.46 24.13
CA LYS A 184 -12.35 4.90 23.97
C LYS A 184 -12.91 5.24 22.60
N PRO A 185 -13.71 6.30 22.45
CA PRO A 185 -14.31 6.67 21.17
C PRO A 185 -13.26 6.96 20.07
N GLU A 186 -11.98 7.13 20.43
CA GLU A 186 -10.85 7.30 19.51
C GLU A 186 -10.42 6.02 18.79
N ASP A 187 -10.68 4.83 19.35
CA ASP A 187 -10.25 3.56 18.77
C ASP A 187 -11.21 3.05 17.67
N ASP A 188 -12.45 3.57 17.63
CA ASP A 188 -13.47 3.25 16.63
C ASP A 188 -13.31 4.07 15.34
N ILE A 189 -12.43 5.07 15.35
CA ILE A 189 -12.23 6.02 14.24
C ILE A 189 -11.19 5.45 13.27
N VAL A 190 -11.61 5.33 12.01
CA VAL A 190 -10.80 4.88 10.89
C VAL A 190 -10.57 6.04 9.93
N TYR A 191 -9.29 6.33 9.71
CA TYR A 191 -8.85 7.30 8.73
C TYR A 191 -8.59 6.62 7.39
N HIS A 192 -9.17 7.16 6.33
CA HIS A 192 -8.88 6.77 4.96
C HIS A 192 -7.92 7.81 4.40
N VAL A 193 -6.66 7.44 4.26
CA VAL A 193 -5.60 8.35 3.83
C VAL A 193 -5.05 7.96 2.47
N LYS A 194 -4.50 8.93 1.75
CA LYS A 194 -3.74 8.71 0.53
C LYS A 194 -2.32 9.23 0.76
N TYR A 195 -1.31 8.40 0.51
CA TYR A 195 0.08 8.81 0.60
C TYR A 195 0.43 9.81 -0.51
N ASP A 196 1.16 10.88 -0.16
CA ASP A 196 1.48 11.97 -1.08
C ASP A 196 2.47 11.50 -2.17
N ASP A 197 3.56 10.84 -1.75
CA ASP A 197 4.63 10.35 -2.64
C ASP A 197 4.34 8.97 -3.23
N TYR A 198 3.25 8.31 -2.82
CA TYR A 198 2.89 6.96 -3.27
C TYR A 198 1.42 6.87 -3.68
N PRO A 199 0.98 7.65 -4.69
CA PRO A 199 -0.42 7.70 -5.11
C PRO A 199 -0.91 6.34 -5.63
N GLU A 200 0.00 5.47 -6.06
CA GLU A 200 -0.30 4.13 -6.54
C GLU A 200 -0.80 3.18 -5.44
N ASN A 201 -0.64 3.51 -4.14
CA ASN A 201 -1.30 2.78 -3.05
C ASN A 201 -2.83 2.92 -3.08
N GLY A 202 -3.36 3.95 -3.74
CA GLY A 202 -4.76 4.32 -3.59
C GLY A 202 -5.06 4.86 -2.18
N VAL A 203 -6.28 4.62 -1.71
CA VAL A 203 -6.73 5.03 -0.38
C VAL A 203 -6.54 3.87 0.58
N VAL A 204 -5.79 4.10 1.66
CA VAL A 204 -5.46 3.10 2.69
C VAL A 204 -6.20 3.43 3.97
N GLN A 205 -6.76 2.40 4.61
CA GLN A 205 -7.45 2.52 5.89
C GLN A 205 -6.48 2.34 7.05
N MET A 206 -6.61 3.16 8.09
CA MET A 206 -5.75 3.08 9.26
C MET A 206 -6.40 3.64 10.51
N ASN A 207 -6.08 3.03 11.65
CA ASN A 207 -6.56 3.45 12.96
C ASN A 207 -6.00 4.83 13.35
N SER A 208 -6.73 5.53 14.22
CA SER A 208 -6.31 6.82 14.80
C SER A 208 -4.90 6.83 15.39
N ARG A 209 -4.45 5.72 16.00
CA ARG A 209 -3.11 5.56 16.59
C ARG A 209 -1.97 5.63 15.56
N ASN A 210 -2.26 5.37 14.30
CA ASN A 210 -1.29 5.37 13.20
C ASN A 210 -1.36 6.66 12.37
N VAL A 211 -2.10 7.68 12.82
CA VAL A 211 -2.20 8.97 12.15
C VAL A 211 -1.86 10.08 13.13
N ARG A 212 -0.99 11.01 12.72
CA ARG A 212 -0.65 12.20 13.50
C ARG A 212 -0.53 13.44 12.64
N ALA A 213 -0.57 14.62 13.27
CA ALA A 213 -0.27 15.87 12.58
C ALA A 213 1.12 15.82 11.92
N ARG A 214 1.21 16.28 10.67
CA ARG A 214 2.47 16.30 9.91
C ARG A 214 3.56 17.04 10.66
N ALA A 215 4.73 16.42 10.81
CA ALA A 215 5.88 17.04 11.45
C ALA A 215 6.37 18.26 10.65
N ARG A 216 6.43 19.44 11.29
CA ARG A 216 6.90 20.69 10.66
C ARG A 216 8.10 21.33 11.35
N HIS A 217 8.42 20.88 12.56
CA HIS A 217 9.44 21.50 13.39
C HIS A 217 10.66 20.59 13.52
N ILE A 218 11.78 21.03 12.97
CA ILE A 218 13.08 20.35 13.12
C ILE A 218 13.66 20.71 14.49
N ILE A 219 13.89 19.71 15.33
CA ILE A 219 14.54 19.90 16.63
C ILE A 219 16.03 20.13 16.40
N LYS A 220 16.54 21.27 16.85
CA LYS A 220 17.96 21.61 16.70
C LYS A 220 18.81 20.74 17.63
N TRP A 221 20.08 20.58 17.29
CA TRP A 221 21.01 19.79 18.08
C TRP A 221 21.03 20.19 19.55
N GLN A 222 20.96 21.49 19.86
CA GLN A 222 20.98 22.01 21.23
C GLN A 222 19.78 21.52 22.05
N ASP A 223 18.62 21.42 21.41
CA ASP A 223 17.33 21.12 22.05
C ASP A 223 17.06 19.62 22.19
N LEU A 224 17.89 18.76 21.57
CA LEU A 224 17.78 17.31 21.72
C LEU A 224 18.20 16.86 23.13
N ALA A 225 17.34 16.10 23.79
CA ALA A 225 17.59 15.54 25.12
C ALA A 225 17.55 13.99 25.11
N VAL A 226 18.33 13.37 25.99
CA VAL A 226 18.26 11.91 26.22
C VAL A 226 16.91 11.56 26.86
N GLY A 227 16.29 10.46 26.40
CA GLY A 227 14.93 10.04 26.75
C GLY A 227 13.83 10.67 25.88
N GLN A 228 14.17 11.66 25.04
CA GLN A 228 13.20 12.27 24.13
C GLN A 228 12.87 11.33 22.98
N THR A 229 11.58 11.17 22.69
CA THR A 229 11.12 10.48 21.46
C THR A 229 11.00 11.50 20.33
N VAL A 230 11.69 11.25 19.23
CA VAL A 230 11.75 12.12 18.05
C VAL A 230 11.58 11.29 16.77
N MET A 231 11.16 11.92 15.68
CA MET A 231 11.13 11.29 14.37
C MET A 231 12.49 11.45 13.69
N VAL A 232 13.09 10.35 13.24
CA VAL A 232 14.42 10.33 12.58
C VAL A 232 14.35 9.63 11.24
N ASN A 233 15.18 10.04 10.30
CA ASN A 233 15.39 9.30 9.06
C ASN A 233 16.46 8.22 9.30
N TYR A 234 16.11 6.95 9.08
CA TYR A 234 17.00 5.82 9.33
C TYR A 234 16.78 4.71 8.32
N ASN A 235 17.83 4.00 7.95
CA ASN A 235 17.77 2.84 7.06
C ASN A 235 18.16 1.57 7.83
N PRO A 236 17.20 0.65 8.08
CA PRO A 236 17.46 -0.59 8.82
C PRO A 236 18.48 -1.54 8.17
N ASP A 237 18.56 -1.56 6.84
CA ASP A 237 19.50 -2.43 6.12
C ASP A 237 20.91 -1.84 6.13
N ASN A 238 20.99 -0.54 5.80
CA ASN A 238 22.25 0.18 5.65
C ASN A 238 22.23 1.46 6.51
N PRO A 239 22.65 1.44 7.78
CA PRO A 239 22.56 2.57 8.71
C PRO A 239 23.29 3.86 8.28
N LYS A 240 24.15 3.79 7.25
CA LYS A 240 24.87 4.94 6.69
C LYS A 240 24.11 5.63 5.55
N ASP A 241 23.13 4.94 4.96
CA ASP A 241 22.35 5.45 3.85
C ASP A 241 21.06 6.10 4.37
N ARG A 242 20.46 6.96 3.54
CA ARG A 242 19.13 7.50 3.83
C ARG A 242 18.09 6.38 3.77
N GLY A 243 17.10 6.43 4.66
CA GLY A 243 16.00 5.46 4.70
C GLY A 243 14.66 6.15 4.90
N PHE A 244 13.81 5.56 5.73
CA PHE A 244 12.47 6.06 6.03
C PHE A 244 12.42 6.78 7.37
N TRP A 245 11.28 7.38 7.68
CA TRP A 245 11.07 8.12 8.93
C TRP A 245 10.53 7.19 10.02
N TYR A 246 11.20 7.14 11.16
CA TYR A 246 10.84 6.27 12.28
C TYR A 246 10.80 7.06 13.58
N ASP A 247 9.99 6.62 14.53
CA ASP A 247 10.11 7.13 15.90
C ASP A 247 11.33 6.51 16.56
N ALA A 248 12.13 7.35 17.21
CA ALA A 248 13.32 6.92 17.92
C ALA A 248 13.45 7.63 19.27
N GLU A 249 13.83 6.86 20.29
CA GLU A 249 14.10 7.38 21.62
C GLU A 249 15.60 7.65 21.76
N ILE A 250 15.98 8.89 22.06
CA ILE A 250 17.39 9.28 22.16
C ILE A 250 18.01 8.64 23.41
N LEU A 251 19.03 7.79 23.22
CA LEU A 251 19.73 7.11 24.31
C LEU A 251 21.00 7.86 24.73
N ARG A 252 21.74 8.40 23.75
CA ARG A 252 22.99 9.07 23.99
C ARG A 252 23.20 10.19 22.99
N LYS A 253 23.67 11.32 23.49
CA LYS A 253 24.06 12.49 22.72
C LYS A 253 25.49 12.86 23.11
N ARG A 254 26.41 12.87 22.14
CA ARG A 254 27.81 13.26 22.35
C ARG A 254 28.23 14.22 21.25
N GLU A 255 28.84 15.33 21.64
CA GLU A 255 29.40 16.30 20.72
C GLU A 255 30.90 16.44 21.01
N THR A 256 31.69 16.39 19.93
CA THR A 256 33.11 16.72 19.94
C THR A 256 33.32 17.90 18.98
N ARG A 257 34.55 18.42 18.90
CA ARG A 257 34.87 19.55 18.01
C ARG A 257 34.58 19.27 16.53
N THR A 258 34.67 18.02 16.10
CA THR A 258 34.56 17.62 14.68
C THR A 258 33.40 16.69 14.39
N VAL A 259 32.81 16.05 15.42
CA VAL A 259 31.79 15.01 15.24
C VAL A 259 30.65 15.18 16.24
N ARG A 260 29.42 15.08 15.74
CA ARG A 260 28.20 14.93 16.52
C ARG A 260 27.71 13.49 16.40
N GLU A 261 27.51 12.86 17.54
CA GLU A 261 27.05 11.47 17.60
C GLU A 261 25.75 11.41 18.39
N LEU A 262 24.73 10.84 17.76
CA LEU A 262 23.43 10.58 18.35
C LEU A 262 23.16 9.08 18.28
N HIS A 263 22.92 8.45 19.41
CA HIS A 263 22.46 7.07 19.48
C HIS A 263 21.02 7.09 19.96
N ALA A 264 20.15 6.38 19.25
CA ALA A 264 18.74 6.29 19.58
C ALA A 264 18.23 4.87 19.38
N ASN A 265 17.22 4.49 20.15
CA ASN A 265 16.47 3.26 19.97
C ASN A 265 15.38 3.49 18.92
N VAL A 266 15.54 2.96 17.72
CA VAL A 266 14.62 3.17 16.58
C VAL A 266 13.51 2.12 16.61
N ARG A 267 12.24 2.55 16.55
CA ARG A 267 11.06 1.68 16.56
C ARG A 267 10.65 1.33 15.13
N ILE A 268 11.02 0.14 14.67
CA ILE A 268 10.81 -0.33 13.28
C ILE A 268 9.47 -1.08 13.10
N GLY A 269 8.78 -1.42 14.18
CA GLY A 269 7.55 -2.21 14.14
C GLY A 269 7.33 -2.89 15.46
#